data_AF-A0A2J4YJ03-F1
#
_entry.id   AF-A0A2J4YJ03-F1
#
_cell.length_a   1.000
_cell.length_b   1.000
_cell.length_c   1.000
_cell.angle_alpha   90.00
_cell.angle_beta   90.00
_cell.angle_gamma   90.00
#
_symmetry.space_group_name_H-M   'P 1'
#
loop_
_entity.id
_entity.type
_entity.pdbx_description
1 polymer ?
#
loop_
_entity_poly.entity_id
_entity_poly.type
_entity_poly.pdbx_seq_one_letter_code
_entity_poly.pdbx_strand_id
1 'polypeptide(L)'
;SVYKRQAHDQLLAFNVSVPLDKCLPQTWASYGMNASKNGGTTHNIGMNGVALENNSLNWNVQQGYGTDGVGYTGNMNGDYKGTYGEVTAGYSYDKNSERLNYGLQGGVIAHADGITLSQPLGETNALIKAPGAHGVNIRNQPGARTDYRGYTVVSNISVYRKNDLTLDPQNMPEDVELEINTDTVTPTRGAVVRADYLSKVGRRVLMTLTDNNRFVPFGAVVTLADDNKSSFIVGDRGQVFLSGMREQGAIVVTWGRQSSQQCRADFSLPKQSTYAGITEVSASCHQER
;
A
#
# COMPACT_ATOMS: atom_id res chain seq x y z
N SER A 1 -15.18 60.80 28.70
CA SER A 1 -14.91 60.29 27.35
C SER A 1 -13.58 59.55 27.38
N VAL A 2 -13.60 58.22 27.52
CA VAL A 2 -12.38 57.39 27.50
C VAL A 2 -12.36 56.68 26.15
N TYR A 3 -11.76 57.34 25.15
CA TYR A 3 -11.47 56.70 23.88
C TYR A 3 -10.37 55.66 24.10
N LYS A 4 -10.74 54.37 24.22
CA LYS A 4 -9.81 53.26 24.03
C LYS A 4 -9.27 53.37 22.60
N ARG A 5 -8.02 53.85 22.46
CA ARG A 5 -7.27 53.72 21.21
C ARG A 5 -7.23 52.23 20.85
N GLN A 6 -7.82 51.86 19.72
CA GLN A 6 -7.66 50.53 19.14
C GLN A 6 -6.17 50.34 18.83
N ALA A 7 -5.49 49.50 19.61
CA ALA A 7 -4.12 49.12 19.34
C ALA A 7 -4.11 48.39 17.99
N HIS A 8 -3.35 48.93 17.04
CA HIS A 8 -3.17 48.29 15.74
C HIS A 8 -2.01 47.33 15.84
N ASP A 9 -2.31 46.04 15.84
CA ASP A 9 -1.30 44.99 15.76
C ASP A 9 -0.91 44.80 14.28
N GLN A 10 0.39 44.91 14.01
CA GLN A 10 0.98 44.70 12.69
C GLN A 10 2.02 43.59 12.82
N LEU A 11 1.95 42.62 11.92
CA LEU A 11 2.86 41.49 11.83
C LEU A 11 3.54 41.49 10.46
N LEU A 12 4.86 41.35 10.46
CA LEU A 12 5.66 41.09 9.28
C LEU A 12 6.23 39.67 9.39
N ALA A 13 6.00 38.85 8.37
CA ALA A 13 6.43 37.47 8.33
C ALA A 13 7.33 37.22 7.12
N PHE A 14 8.38 36.44 7.31
CA PHE A 14 9.28 35.96 6.27
C PHE A 14 9.51 34.46 6.47
N ASN A 15 9.44 33.67 5.41
CA ASN A 15 9.67 32.22 5.46
C ASN A 15 10.48 31.75 4.27
N VAL A 16 11.42 30.85 4.53
CA VAL A 16 12.24 30.15 3.53
C VAL A 16 12.16 28.66 3.82
N SER A 17 11.97 27.86 2.77
CA SER A 17 11.99 26.39 2.85
C SER A 17 12.94 25.85 1.79
N VAL A 18 13.80 24.91 2.19
CA VAL A 18 14.82 24.29 1.35
C VAL A 18 14.64 22.77 1.41
N PRO A 19 14.36 22.10 0.28
CA PRO A 19 14.33 20.64 0.22
C PRO A 19 15.75 20.08 0.40
N LEU A 20 15.88 19.03 1.21
CA LEU A 20 17.14 18.37 1.53
C LEU A 20 17.28 17.01 0.81
N ASP A 21 16.50 16.78 -0.25
CA ASP A 21 16.34 15.47 -0.92
C ASP A 21 17.66 14.78 -1.32
N LYS A 22 18.74 15.53 -1.54
CA LYS A 22 20.06 14.98 -1.86
C LYS A 22 20.77 14.30 -0.68
N CYS A 23 20.49 14.73 0.54
CA CYS A 23 21.15 14.25 1.75
C CYS A 23 20.20 13.44 2.64
N LEU A 24 18.95 13.90 2.76
CA LEU A 24 17.85 13.20 3.41
C LEU A 24 16.63 13.25 2.47
N PRO A 25 16.26 12.13 1.81
CA PRO A 25 15.06 12.06 0.98
C PRO A 25 13.81 12.52 1.74
N GLN A 26 12.89 13.21 1.06
CA GLN A 26 11.59 13.61 1.61
C GLN A 26 11.69 14.45 2.89
N THR A 27 12.75 15.27 3.01
CA THR A 27 13.00 16.13 4.16
C THR A 27 13.18 17.57 3.70
N TRP A 28 12.64 18.51 4.46
CA TRP A 28 12.75 19.94 4.23
C TRP A 28 13.31 20.64 5.46
N ALA A 29 14.20 21.60 5.25
CA ALA A 29 14.59 22.56 6.27
C ALA A 29 13.82 23.86 6.05
N SER A 30 13.38 24.48 7.14
CA SER A 30 12.68 25.75 7.08
C SER A 30 13.26 26.75 8.08
N TYR A 31 13.21 28.02 7.68
CA TYR A 31 13.52 29.16 8.52
C TYR A 31 12.38 30.18 8.40
N GLY A 32 11.87 30.66 9.52
CA GLY A 32 10.80 31.65 9.59
C GLY A 32 11.15 32.79 10.55
N MET A 33 10.78 34.01 10.19
CA MET A 33 10.91 35.18 11.04
C MET A 33 9.57 35.91 11.11
N ASN A 34 9.07 36.14 12.33
CA ASN A 34 7.87 36.96 12.56
C ASN A 34 8.23 38.14 13.46
N ALA A 35 8.00 39.36 12.99
CA ALA A 35 8.20 40.58 13.74
C ALA A 35 6.84 41.25 14.00
N SER A 36 6.55 41.53 15.28
CA SER A 36 5.34 42.26 15.68
C SER A 36 5.66 43.70 16.04
N LYS A 37 4.82 44.66 15.62
CA LYS A 37 5.05 46.09 15.90
C LYS A 37 5.00 46.45 17.39
N ASN A 38 4.18 45.76 18.17
CA ASN A 38 4.03 45.97 19.62
C ASN A 38 4.58 44.78 20.43
N GLY A 39 5.44 43.96 19.82
CA GLY A 39 6.00 42.75 20.44
C GLY A 39 7.40 42.43 19.91
N GLY A 40 7.97 41.32 20.39
CA GLY A 40 9.29 40.87 19.95
C GLY A 40 9.32 40.28 18.55
N THR A 41 10.53 40.01 18.06
CA THR A 41 10.77 39.26 16.83
C THR A 41 11.09 37.82 17.18
N THR A 42 10.41 36.86 16.54
CA THR A 42 10.67 35.43 16.69
C THR A 42 11.31 34.85 15.45
N HIS A 43 12.41 34.13 15.63
CA HIS A 43 13.10 33.37 14.60
C HIS A 43 12.90 31.88 14.89
N ASN A 44 12.42 31.13 13.90
CA ASN A 44 12.20 29.69 14.00
C ASN A 44 13.02 28.99 12.94
N ILE A 45 13.76 27.96 13.33
CA ILE A 45 14.43 27.03 12.43
C ILE A 45 13.86 25.63 12.67
N GLY A 46 13.68 24.86 11.62
CA GLY A 46 13.20 23.49 11.78
C GLY A 46 13.46 22.60 10.60
N MET A 47 13.21 21.32 10.83
CA MET A 47 13.26 20.27 9.85
C MET A 47 12.02 19.40 9.98
N ASN A 48 11.43 19.06 8.84
CA ASN A 48 10.29 18.16 8.78
C ASN A 48 10.44 17.23 7.60
N GLY A 49 9.80 16.07 7.67
CA GLY A 49 9.88 15.10 6.58
C GLY A 49 8.94 13.93 6.75
N VAL A 50 9.05 13.02 5.79
CA VAL A 50 8.37 11.74 5.78
C VAL A 50 9.42 10.64 5.81
N ALA A 51 9.19 9.61 6.62
CA ALA A 51 10.11 8.51 6.83
C ALA A 51 9.37 7.16 6.97
N LEU A 52 10.15 6.09 7.10
CA LEU A 52 9.72 4.69 7.14
C LEU A 52 9.13 4.19 5.82
N GLU A 53 8.98 2.87 5.73
CA GLU A 53 8.34 2.24 4.59
C GLU A 53 6.91 2.73 4.38
N ASN A 54 6.48 2.78 3.12
CA ASN A 54 5.17 3.27 2.70
C ASN A 54 4.84 4.67 3.25
N ASN A 55 5.86 5.52 3.44
CA ASN A 55 5.71 6.91 3.89
C ASN A 55 4.88 7.04 5.18
N SER A 56 5.07 6.09 6.11
CA SER A 56 4.19 5.89 7.26
C SER A 56 4.47 6.83 8.43
N LEU A 57 5.60 7.53 8.48
CA LEU A 57 5.91 8.47 9.56
C LEU A 57 6.09 9.89 9.03
N ASN A 58 5.19 10.80 9.41
CA ASN A 58 5.46 12.23 9.31
C ASN A 58 6.14 12.69 10.59
N TRP A 59 7.18 13.50 10.47
CA TRP A 59 7.92 14.01 11.62
C TRP A 59 8.32 15.47 11.42
N ASN A 60 8.46 16.18 12.53
CA ASN A 60 8.81 17.59 12.55
C ASN A 60 9.56 17.93 13.83
N VAL A 61 10.64 18.70 13.70
CA VAL A 61 11.44 19.23 14.81
C VAL A 61 11.75 20.69 14.52
N GLN A 62 11.43 21.58 15.45
CA GLN A 62 11.60 23.01 15.31
C GLN A 62 12.14 23.61 16.61
N GLN A 63 13.00 24.61 16.47
CA GLN A 63 13.51 25.43 17.56
C GLN A 63 13.30 26.90 17.20
N GLY A 64 12.76 27.65 18.15
CA GLY A 64 12.51 29.07 18.02
C GLY A 64 13.21 29.89 19.11
N TYR A 65 13.57 31.12 18.77
CA TYR A 65 14.07 32.12 19.70
C TYR A 65 13.43 33.48 19.41
N GLY A 66 12.94 34.13 20.45
CA GLY A 66 12.27 35.42 20.37
C GLY A 66 12.87 36.49 21.26
N THR A 67 12.94 37.72 20.74
CA THR A 67 13.39 38.91 21.46
C THR A 67 12.29 39.48 22.36
N ASP A 68 12.61 40.54 23.12
CA ASP A 68 11.63 41.33 23.89
C ASP A 68 10.74 40.51 24.83
N GLY A 69 11.35 39.53 25.49
CA GLY A 69 10.70 38.69 26.50
C GLY A 69 10.00 37.44 25.98
N VAL A 70 9.93 37.25 24.66
CA VAL A 70 9.30 36.07 24.03
C VAL A 70 10.04 34.76 24.37
N GLY A 71 11.38 34.80 24.47
CA GLY A 71 12.17 33.67 24.96
C GLY A 71 12.34 32.54 23.94
N TYR A 72 12.70 31.35 24.41
CA TYR A 72 12.91 30.18 23.56
C TYR A 72 11.61 29.36 23.42
N THR A 73 11.47 28.70 22.28
CA THR A 73 10.42 27.71 22.03
C THR A 73 11.03 26.51 21.32
N GLY A 74 10.45 25.34 21.51
CA GLY A 74 10.82 24.16 20.74
C GLY A 74 9.62 23.24 20.60
N ASN A 75 9.54 22.54 19.48
CA ASN A 75 8.55 21.51 19.27
C ASN A 75 9.15 20.32 18.52
N MET A 76 8.69 19.14 18.86
CA MET A 76 8.94 17.89 18.17
C MET A 76 7.62 17.16 18.06
N ASN A 77 7.23 16.75 16.86
CA ASN A 77 5.99 16.03 16.63
C ASN A 77 6.23 14.87 15.66
N GLY A 78 5.55 13.76 15.91
CA GLY A 78 5.52 12.58 15.07
C GLY A 78 4.09 12.10 14.87
N ASP A 79 3.80 11.67 13.66
CA ASP A 79 2.52 11.14 13.21
C ASP A 79 2.78 9.85 12.44
N TYR A 80 2.48 8.72 13.08
CA TYR A 80 2.72 7.39 12.53
C TYR A 80 1.42 6.75 12.07
N LYS A 81 1.31 6.55 10.77
CA LYS A 81 0.22 5.89 10.07
C LYS A 81 0.52 4.40 9.93
N GLY A 82 -0.07 3.61 10.83
CA GLY A 82 0.00 2.16 10.79
C GLY A 82 -1.10 1.54 9.94
N THR A 83 -1.05 0.22 9.82
CA THR A 83 -2.07 -0.59 9.14
C THR A 83 -3.43 -0.52 9.84
N TYR A 84 -3.41 -0.51 11.17
CA TYR A 84 -4.60 -0.66 12.02
C TYR A 84 -5.02 0.62 12.75
N GLY A 85 -4.36 1.75 12.46
CA GLY A 85 -4.58 3.01 13.15
C GLY A 85 -3.44 3.99 12.97
N GLU A 86 -3.58 5.16 13.58
CA GLU A 86 -2.65 6.28 13.51
C GLU A 86 -2.33 6.76 14.92
N VAL A 87 -1.04 6.96 15.18
CA VAL A 87 -0.51 7.39 16.48
C VAL A 87 0.18 8.72 16.31
N THR A 88 -0.25 9.71 17.08
CA THR A 88 0.42 11.02 17.14
C THR A 88 1.08 11.18 18.49
N ALA A 89 2.28 11.76 18.49
CA ALA A 89 2.99 12.13 19.69
C ALA A 89 3.74 13.43 19.45
N GLY A 90 3.70 14.34 20.42
CA GLY A 90 4.31 15.64 20.30
C GLY A 90 4.76 16.17 21.64
N TYR A 91 5.93 16.78 21.66
CA TYR A 91 6.45 17.50 22.80
C TYR A 91 6.73 18.94 22.37
N SER A 92 6.21 19.89 23.12
CA SER A 92 6.53 21.30 22.91
C SER A 92 6.84 21.97 24.22
N TYR A 93 7.72 22.96 24.15
CA TYR A 93 8.07 23.75 25.31
C TYR A 93 8.27 25.22 24.89
N ASP A 94 7.99 26.10 25.81
CA ASP A 94 8.27 27.53 25.75
C ASP A 94 8.87 27.99 27.08
N LYS A 95 9.16 29.28 27.21
CA LYS A 95 9.76 29.86 28.41
C LYS A 95 9.00 29.55 29.72
N ASN A 96 7.68 29.36 29.66
CA ASN A 96 6.81 29.25 30.83
C ASN A 96 6.03 27.92 30.90
N SER A 97 5.99 27.13 29.83
CA SER A 97 5.20 25.90 29.78
C SER A 97 5.88 24.79 28.99
N GLU A 98 5.65 23.57 29.44
CA GLU A 98 6.01 22.34 28.74
C GLU A 98 4.72 21.53 28.52
N ARG A 99 4.59 20.93 27.34
CA ARG A 99 3.40 20.20 26.93
C ARG A 99 3.79 18.92 26.23
N LEU A 100 3.19 17.82 26.67
CA LEU A 100 3.25 16.53 26.01
C LEU A 100 1.86 16.20 25.49
N ASN A 101 1.76 15.98 24.18
CA ASN A 101 0.53 15.58 23.49
C ASN A 101 0.73 14.16 22.94
N TYR A 102 -0.29 13.32 23.08
CA TYR A 102 -0.32 12.00 22.47
C TYR A 102 -1.75 11.69 22.05
N GLY A 103 -1.90 10.91 20.98
CA GLY A 103 -3.19 10.56 20.42
C GLY A 103 -3.12 9.21 19.71
N LEU A 104 -4.22 8.46 19.80
CA LEU A 104 -4.45 7.24 19.05
C LEU A 104 -5.81 7.38 18.37
N GLN A 105 -5.84 7.18 17.06
CA GLN A 105 -7.07 7.20 16.29
C GLN A 105 -7.08 6.06 15.25
N GLY A 106 -8.26 5.61 14.88
CA GLY A 106 -8.41 4.48 13.96
C GLY A 106 -9.86 4.28 13.55
N GLY A 107 -10.06 3.34 12.65
CA GLY A 107 -11.35 2.96 12.10
C GLY A 107 -11.66 1.49 12.36
N VAL A 108 -12.95 1.18 12.46
CA VAL A 108 -13.45 -0.20 12.54
C VAL A 108 -14.62 -0.33 11.57
N ILE A 109 -14.53 -1.29 10.65
CA ILE A 109 -15.65 -1.65 9.77
C ILE A 109 -16.06 -3.09 10.03
N ALA A 110 -17.33 -3.28 10.35
CA ALA A 110 -17.98 -4.59 10.34
C ALA A 110 -18.63 -4.82 8.96
N HIS A 111 -18.29 -5.93 8.32
CA HIS A 111 -18.78 -6.31 6.99
C HIS A 111 -19.07 -7.82 6.93
N ALA A 112 -19.60 -8.29 5.80
CA ALA A 112 -20.02 -9.69 5.63
C ALA A 112 -18.89 -10.72 5.84
N ASP A 113 -17.62 -10.30 5.71
CA ASP A 113 -16.44 -11.16 5.88
C ASP A 113 -15.72 -10.94 7.24
N GLY A 114 -16.36 -10.22 8.19
CA GLY A 114 -15.86 -10.02 9.56
C GLY A 114 -15.63 -8.56 9.93
N ILE A 115 -14.64 -8.32 10.79
CA ILE A 115 -14.27 -6.99 11.29
C ILE A 115 -12.88 -6.64 10.77
N THR A 116 -12.75 -5.45 10.18
CA THR A 116 -11.47 -4.93 9.70
C THR A 116 -11.15 -3.63 10.43
N LEU A 117 -9.95 -3.57 11.02
CA LEU A 117 -9.39 -2.36 11.63
C LEU A 117 -8.64 -1.57 10.56
N SER A 118 -8.64 -0.25 10.69
CA SER A 118 -8.00 0.63 9.71
C SER A 118 -7.48 1.90 10.35
N GLN A 119 -6.78 2.71 9.54
CA GLN A 119 -6.64 4.13 9.79
C GLN A 119 -8.03 4.81 9.94
N PRO A 120 -8.09 6.04 10.48
CA PRO A 120 -9.34 6.77 10.62
C PRO A 120 -10.18 6.81 9.34
N LEU A 121 -11.49 6.59 9.50
CA LEU A 121 -12.43 6.54 8.39
C LEU A 121 -12.77 7.97 7.93
N GLY A 122 -12.94 8.12 6.61
CA GLY A 122 -13.58 9.30 6.04
C GLY A 122 -15.11 9.17 6.03
N GLU A 123 -15.79 10.17 5.47
CA GLU A 123 -17.24 10.09 5.20
C GLU A 123 -17.56 8.95 4.21
N THR A 124 -16.70 8.72 3.23
CA THR A 124 -16.86 7.68 2.19
C THR A 124 -15.57 6.87 2.12
N ASN A 125 -15.69 5.54 2.08
CA ASN A 125 -14.57 4.62 2.22
C ASN A 125 -14.68 3.46 1.22
N ALA A 126 -13.56 2.82 0.93
CA ALA A 126 -13.53 1.57 0.18
C ALA A 126 -12.93 0.45 1.05
N LEU A 127 -13.65 -0.66 1.17
CA LEU A 127 -13.17 -1.89 1.76
C LEU A 127 -12.44 -2.70 0.69
N ILE A 128 -11.13 -2.86 0.86
CA ILE A 128 -10.33 -3.77 0.05
C ILE A 128 -10.52 -5.19 0.57
N LYS A 129 -10.83 -6.11 -0.33
CA LYS A 129 -10.85 -7.54 -0.08
C LYS A 129 -9.89 -8.23 -1.03
N ALA A 130 -8.80 -8.76 -0.50
CA ALA A 130 -7.80 -9.54 -1.26
C ALA A 130 -7.34 -10.75 -0.43
N PRO A 131 -8.20 -11.77 -0.22
CA PRO A 131 -7.93 -12.85 0.72
C PRO A 131 -6.60 -13.57 0.44
N GLY A 132 -5.72 -13.62 1.44
CA GLY A 132 -4.38 -14.21 1.31
C GLY A 132 -3.28 -13.22 0.95
N ALA A 133 -3.61 -12.09 0.30
CA ALA A 133 -2.67 -11.01 0.02
C ALA A 133 -2.47 -10.13 1.26
N HIS A 134 -1.67 -10.59 2.21
CA HIS A 134 -1.40 -9.91 3.49
C HIS A 134 -0.23 -8.93 3.40
N GLY A 135 -0.28 -7.84 4.16
CA GLY A 135 0.81 -6.86 4.25
C GLY A 135 1.05 -6.03 2.98
N VAL A 136 0.15 -6.08 2.00
CA VAL A 136 0.27 -5.43 0.69
C VAL A 136 -0.05 -3.95 0.80
N ASN A 137 0.79 -3.09 0.22
CA ASN A 137 0.60 -1.63 0.26
C ASN A 137 -0.48 -1.23 -0.74
N ILE A 138 -1.17 -0.13 -0.44
CA ILE A 138 -2.15 0.45 -1.34
C ILE A 138 -1.54 1.72 -1.91
N ARG A 139 -1.50 1.82 -3.23
CA ARG A 139 -0.89 2.95 -3.91
C ARG A 139 -1.60 4.25 -3.51
N ASN A 140 -0.81 5.30 -3.30
CA ASN A 140 -1.28 6.63 -2.85
C ASN A 140 -1.98 6.62 -1.48
N GLN A 141 -1.77 5.59 -0.66
CA GLN A 141 -2.33 5.47 0.70
C GLN A 141 -1.20 5.19 1.70
N PRO A 142 -0.52 6.25 2.19
CA PRO A 142 0.61 6.10 3.12
C PRO A 142 0.24 5.31 4.38
N GLY A 143 1.10 4.37 4.77
CA GLY A 143 0.90 3.49 5.92
C GLY A 143 -0.21 2.44 5.79
N ALA A 144 -1.13 2.57 4.82
CA ALA A 144 -2.22 1.62 4.64
C ALA A 144 -1.69 0.32 4.02
N ARG A 145 -2.01 -0.80 4.68
CA ARG A 145 -1.67 -2.15 4.21
C ARG A 145 -2.85 -3.09 4.40
N THR A 146 -2.88 -4.21 3.69
CA THR A 146 -3.81 -5.30 3.99
C THR A 146 -3.44 -5.98 5.31
N ASP A 147 -4.46 -6.33 6.10
CA ASP A 147 -4.33 -7.09 7.33
C ASP A 147 -3.87 -8.53 7.06
N TYR A 148 -3.69 -9.31 8.13
CA TYR A 148 -3.30 -10.72 8.05
C TYR A 148 -4.28 -11.60 7.27
N ARG A 149 -5.52 -11.15 7.04
CA ARG A 149 -6.55 -11.84 6.25
C ARG A 149 -6.63 -11.33 4.81
N GLY A 150 -5.93 -10.23 4.48
CA GLY A 150 -5.99 -9.59 3.17
C GLY A 150 -7.02 -8.47 3.04
N TYR A 151 -7.44 -7.86 4.15
CA TYR A 151 -8.43 -6.78 4.16
C TYR A 151 -7.84 -5.47 4.63
N THR A 152 -8.30 -4.36 4.06
CA THR A 152 -8.00 -3.01 4.58
C THR A 152 -9.11 -2.04 4.21
N VAL A 153 -9.04 -0.83 4.75
CA VAL A 153 -9.93 0.25 4.37
C VAL A 153 -9.13 1.40 3.82
N VAL A 154 -9.54 1.85 2.64
CA VAL A 154 -9.03 3.05 1.98
C VAL A 154 -10.00 4.19 2.24
N SER A 155 -9.47 5.26 2.82
CA SER A 155 -10.17 6.53 3.05
C SER A 155 -9.80 7.56 1.97
N ASN A 156 -10.38 8.75 2.06
CA ASN A 156 -10.12 9.88 1.15
C ASN A 156 -10.38 9.59 -0.34
N ILE A 157 -11.40 8.77 -0.65
CA ILE A 157 -11.84 8.54 -2.02
C ILE A 157 -12.87 9.58 -2.47
N SER A 158 -12.87 9.91 -3.76
CA SER A 158 -13.77 10.91 -4.34
C SER A 158 -15.17 10.34 -4.58
N VAL A 159 -16.19 11.00 -4.01
CA VAL A 159 -17.60 10.67 -4.24
C VAL A 159 -18.03 10.98 -5.68
N TYR A 160 -18.89 10.14 -6.26
CA TYR A 160 -19.43 10.25 -7.62
C TYR A 160 -18.36 10.32 -8.73
N ARG A 161 -17.16 9.81 -8.44
CA ARG A 161 -16.03 9.75 -9.38
C ARG A 161 -15.42 8.36 -9.37
N LYS A 162 -14.77 7.99 -10.47
CA LYS A 162 -13.96 6.77 -10.54
C LYS A 162 -12.74 6.94 -9.64
N ASN A 163 -12.48 5.95 -8.81
CA ASN A 163 -11.29 5.86 -7.96
C ASN A 163 -10.61 4.55 -8.29
N ASP A 164 -9.37 4.63 -8.76
CA ASP A 164 -8.54 3.46 -9.00
C ASP A 164 -7.84 3.07 -7.69
N LEU A 165 -8.16 1.88 -7.20
CA LEU A 165 -7.58 1.30 -6.01
C LEU A 165 -6.55 0.28 -6.47
N THR A 166 -5.27 0.58 -6.28
CA THR A 166 -4.18 -0.30 -6.75
C THR A 166 -3.43 -0.90 -5.57
N LEU A 167 -3.38 -2.22 -5.53
CA LEU A 167 -2.47 -2.99 -4.68
C LEU A 167 -1.07 -2.98 -5.29
N ASP A 168 -0.06 -2.67 -4.48
CA ASP A 168 1.34 -2.64 -4.92
C ASP A 168 1.92 -4.06 -4.95
N PRO A 169 2.25 -4.62 -6.14
CA PRO A 169 2.79 -5.96 -6.22
C PRO A 169 4.22 -6.07 -5.68
N GLN A 170 4.94 -4.94 -5.49
CA GLN A 170 6.34 -4.97 -5.05
C GLN A 170 6.52 -5.48 -3.62
N ASN A 171 5.50 -5.34 -2.77
CA ASN A 171 5.53 -5.79 -1.39
C ASN A 171 4.54 -6.92 -1.13
N MET A 172 4.11 -7.61 -2.19
CA MET A 172 3.25 -8.77 -2.08
C MET A 172 4.06 -10.00 -1.63
N PRO A 173 3.46 -10.90 -0.83
CA PRO A 173 4.09 -12.18 -0.49
C PRO A 173 4.48 -12.97 -1.75
N GLU A 174 5.60 -13.69 -1.71
CA GLU A 174 6.13 -14.42 -2.89
C GLU A 174 5.21 -15.53 -3.39
N ASP A 175 4.34 -16.03 -2.51
CA ASP A 175 3.36 -17.09 -2.71
C ASP A 175 1.95 -16.55 -3.03
N VAL A 176 1.81 -15.28 -3.38
CA VAL A 176 0.52 -14.71 -3.77
C VAL A 176 0.65 -14.05 -5.14
N GLU A 177 -0.37 -14.22 -5.96
CA GLU A 177 -0.52 -13.49 -7.20
C GLU A 177 -1.92 -12.88 -7.31
N LEU A 178 -2.03 -11.70 -7.92
CA LEU A 178 -3.30 -11.05 -8.18
C LEU A 178 -3.59 -11.12 -9.68
N GLU A 179 -4.80 -11.55 -10.06
CA GLU A 179 -5.22 -11.54 -11.46
C GLU A 179 -5.29 -10.11 -12.01
N ILE A 180 -5.82 -9.21 -11.20
CA ILE A 180 -5.79 -7.77 -11.40
C ILE A 180 -5.28 -7.12 -10.11
N ASN A 181 -4.39 -6.15 -10.22
CA ASN A 181 -3.90 -5.39 -9.06
C ASN A 181 -4.59 -4.03 -8.91
N THR A 182 -5.46 -3.65 -9.85
CA THR A 182 -6.21 -2.39 -9.82
C THR A 182 -7.69 -2.66 -10.02
N ASP A 183 -8.51 -2.14 -9.12
CA ASP A 183 -9.98 -2.16 -9.22
C ASP A 183 -10.51 -0.73 -9.17
N THR A 184 -11.53 -0.43 -9.99
CA THR A 184 -12.07 0.93 -10.14
C THR A 184 -13.46 1.01 -9.55
N VAL A 185 -13.62 1.78 -8.48
CA VAL A 185 -14.91 1.97 -7.79
C VAL A 185 -15.46 3.39 -7.99
N THR A 186 -16.78 3.54 -7.97
CA THR A 186 -17.47 4.84 -8.05
C THR A 186 -18.45 4.99 -6.88
N PRO A 187 -18.00 5.46 -5.70
CA PRO A 187 -18.82 5.50 -4.50
C PRO A 187 -19.80 6.67 -4.50
N THR A 188 -20.97 6.48 -3.91
CA THR A 188 -21.83 7.60 -3.49
C THR A 188 -21.35 8.18 -2.16
N ARG A 189 -21.82 9.38 -1.81
CA ARG A 189 -21.53 9.98 -0.50
C ARG A 189 -22.02 9.07 0.63
N GLY A 190 -21.15 8.82 1.61
CA GLY A 190 -21.44 7.99 2.78
C GLY A 190 -21.29 6.49 2.54
N ALA A 191 -20.94 6.06 1.32
CA ALA A 191 -20.84 4.65 0.99
C ALA A 191 -19.56 4.02 1.56
N VAL A 192 -19.69 2.74 1.91
CA VAL A 192 -18.56 1.81 2.05
C VAL A 192 -18.62 0.86 0.86
N VAL A 193 -17.91 1.20 -0.21
CA VAL A 193 -17.85 0.35 -1.41
C VAL A 193 -16.83 -0.77 -1.22
N ARG A 194 -17.02 -1.91 -1.86
CA ARG A 194 -16.08 -3.02 -1.81
C ARG A 194 -15.29 -3.09 -3.12
N ALA A 195 -13.98 -3.25 -3.00
CA ALA A 195 -13.09 -3.60 -4.10
C ALA A 195 -12.58 -5.02 -3.88
N ASP A 196 -12.83 -5.90 -4.85
CA ASP A 196 -12.62 -7.34 -4.69
C ASP A 196 -11.50 -7.80 -5.62
N TYR A 197 -10.43 -8.33 -5.04
CA TYR A 197 -9.25 -8.80 -5.75
C TYR A 197 -9.18 -10.31 -5.63
N LEU A 198 -9.12 -10.97 -6.78
CA LEU A 198 -8.91 -12.40 -6.86
C LEU A 198 -7.42 -12.70 -6.65
N SER A 199 -7.10 -13.10 -5.42
CA SER A 199 -5.76 -13.54 -5.03
C SER A 199 -5.61 -15.05 -5.22
N LYS A 200 -4.60 -15.45 -5.99
CA LYS A 200 -4.16 -16.84 -6.16
C LYS A 200 -3.01 -17.10 -5.21
N VAL A 201 -3.29 -17.80 -4.13
CA VAL A 201 -2.28 -18.20 -3.13
C VAL A 201 -1.65 -19.52 -3.54
N GLY A 202 -0.34 -19.55 -3.68
CA GLY A 202 0.48 -20.70 -4.04
C GLY A 202 1.72 -20.31 -4.82
N ARG A 203 2.47 -21.33 -5.26
CA ARG A 203 3.73 -21.14 -5.98
C ARG A 203 3.49 -20.56 -7.37
N ARG A 204 4.42 -19.71 -7.82
CA ARG A 204 4.53 -19.24 -9.20
C ARG A 204 5.49 -20.15 -9.96
N VAL A 205 5.04 -20.67 -11.09
CA VAL A 205 5.75 -21.70 -11.84
C VAL A 205 5.80 -21.32 -13.31
N LEU A 206 7.00 -21.32 -13.89
CA LEU A 206 7.17 -21.28 -15.34
C LEU A 206 7.44 -22.72 -15.80
N MET A 207 6.40 -23.36 -16.34
CA MET A 207 6.45 -24.76 -16.74
C MET A 207 6.67 -24.88 -18.25
N THR A 208 7.61 -25.72 -18.67
CA THR A 208 7.81 -26.08 -20.08
C THR A 208 7.12 -27.40 -20.38
N LEU A 209 6.13 -27.38 -21.26
CA LEU A 209 5.28 -28.52 -21.60
C LEU A 209 5.70 -29.16 -22.91
N THR A 210 5.86 -30.49 -22.89
CA THR A 210 6.19 -31.28 -24.08
C THR A 210 5.24 -32.46 -24.23
N ASP A 211 4.72 -32.69 -25.43
CA ASP A 211 3.98 -33.89 -25.82
C ASP A 211 4.80 -34.65 -26.88
N ASN A 212 5.14 -35.91 -26.60
CA ASN A 212 5.96 -36.76 -27.49
C ASN A 212 7.25 -36.08 -28.00
N ASN A 213 8.03 -35.48 -27.09
CA ASN A 213 9.25 -34.70 -27.37
C ASN A 213 9.06 -33.46 -28.27
N ARG A 214 7.82 -32.98 -28.44
CA ARG A 214 7.52 -31.72 -29.13
C ARG A 214 6.89 -30.74 -28.15
N PHE A 215 7.12 -29.45 -28.34
CA PHE A 215 6.45 -28.44 -27.54
C PHE A 215 4.95 -28.46 -27.76
N VAL A 216 4.19 -28.30 -26.69
CA VAL A 216 2.75 -28.03 -26.76
C VAL A 216 2.54 -26.74 -27.58
N PRO A 217 1.53 -26.71 -28.46
CA PRO A 217 1.31 -25.55 -29.33
C PRO A 217 0.96 -24.28 -28.56
N PHE A 218 1.36 -23.15 -29.12
CA PHE A 218 0.97 -21.82 -28.65
C PHE A 218 -0.56 -21.69 -28.61
N GLY A 219 -1.08 -21.04 -27.56
CA GLY A 219 -2.52 -20.84 -27.38
C GLY A 219 -3.27 -22.04 -26.79
N ALA A 220 -2.57 -23.14 -26.48
CA ALA A 220 -3.16 -24.22 -25.69
C ALA A 220 -3.57 -23.71 -24.31
N VAL A 221 -4.72 -24.18 -23.83
CA VAL A 221 -5.28 -23.81 -22.53
C VAL A 221 -4.87 -24.85 -21.49
N VAL A 222 -4.32 -24.40 -20.37
CA VAL A 222 -3.94 -25.24 -19.23
C VAL A 222 -4.89 -24.99 -18.07
N THR A 223 -5.43 -26.06 -17.52
CA THR A 223 -6.30 -26.04 -16.33
C THR A 223 -5.73 -26.98 -15.27
N LEU A 224 -6.01 -26.70 -14.00
CA LEU A 224 -5.66 -27.62 -12.91
C LEU A 224 -6.72 -28.73 -12.85
N ALA A 225 -6.30 -29.99 -12.75
CA ALA A 225 -7.23 -31.11 -12.71
C ALA A 225 -8.20 -31.03 -11.52
N ASP A 226 -7.75 -30.43 -10.41
CA ASP A 226 -8.53 -30.24 -9.18
C ASP A 226 -9.24 -28.87 -9.12
N ASP A 227 -8.96 -27.95 -10.05
CA ASP A 227 -9.53 -26.59 -10.08
C ASP A 227 -9.72 -26.08 -11.50
N ASN A 228 -10.97 -26.16 -11.98
CA ASN A 228 -11.37 -25.64 -13.29
C ASN A 228 -11.58 -24.12 -13.33
N LYS A 229 -11.41 -23.40 -12.21
CA LYS A 229 -11.54 -21.93 -12.21
C LYS A 229 -10.27 -21.23 -12.67
N SER A 230 -9.13 -21.90 -12.56
CA SER A 230 -7.83 -21.38 -12.96
C SER A 230 -7.49 -21.86 -14.37
N SER A 231 -7.42 -20.92 -15.31
CA SER A 231 -7.03 -21.17 -16.69
C SER A 231 -5.77 -20.37 -17.04
N PHE A 232 -4.84 -21.01 -17.74
CA PHE A 232 -3.58 -20.42 -18.19
C PHE A 232 -3.38 -20.72 -19.67
N ILE A 233 -2.47 -19.99 -20.32
CA ILE A 233 -2.24 -20.10 -21.77
C ILE A 233 -0.78 -20.41 -22.04
N VAL A 234 -0.55 -21.40 -22.90
CA VAL A 234 0.79 -21.75 -23.37
C VAL A 234 1.29 -20.70 -24.36
N GLY A 235 2.45 -20.13 -24.05
CA GLY A 235 3.20 -19.18 -24.87
C GLY A 235 4.17 -19.85 -25.83
N ASP A 236 5.29 -19.17 -26.11
CA ASP A 236 6.33 -19.70 -26.99
C ASP A 236 7.04 -20.91 -26.37
N ARG A 237 7.56 -21.79 -27.23
CA ARG A 237 8.36 -22.97 -26.81
C ARG A 237 7.69 -23.84 -25.74
N GLY A 238 6.36 -23.93 -25.78
CA GLY A 238 5.58 -24.74 -24.84
C GLY A 238 5.59 -24.22 -23.40
N GLN A 239 6.01 -22.97 -23.17
CA GLN A 239 6.10 -22.40 -21.81
C GLN A 239 4.75 -21.88 -21.35
N VAL A 240 4.38 -22.15 -20.09
CA VAL A 240 3.19 -21.60 -19.45
C VAL A 240 3.55 -21.06 -18.07
N PHE A 241 3.04 -19.88 -17.76
CA PHE A 241 3.15 -19.28 -16.44
C PHE A 241 1.91 -19.65 -15.61
N LEU A 242 2.13 -20.34 -14.51
CA LEU A 242 1.10 -20.87 -13.61
C LEU A 242 1.25 -20.20 -12.24
N SER A 243 0.14 -19.74 -11.68
CA SER A 243 0.12 -19.06 -10.38
C SER A 243 -0.92 -19.67 -9.44
N GLY A 244 -0.65 -19.60 -8.13
CA GLY A 244 -1.48 -20.30 -7.14
C GLY A 244 -1.25 -21.81 -7.11
N MET A 245 -0.08 -22.30 -7.53
CA MET A 245 0.19 -23.72 -7.65
C MET A 245 0.46 -24.39 -6.29
N ARG A 246 -0.13 -25.57 -6.07
CA ARG A 246 0.24 -26.47 -4.97
C ARG A 246 1.61 -27.11 -5.25
N GLU A 247 2.23 -27.72 -4.24
CA GLU A 247 3.53 -28.39 -4.42
C GLU A 247 3.46 -29.59 -5.37
N GLN A 248 2.31 -30.24 -5.47
CA GLN A 248 2.08 -31.39 -6.33
C GLN A 248 0.64 -31.37 -6.86
N GLY A 249 0.44 -31.94 -8.05
CA GLY A 249 -0.88 -32.04 -8.67
C GLY A 249 -0.80 -32.49 -10.12
N ALA A 250 -1.90 -32.28 -10.84
CA ALA A 250 -2.00 -32.56 -12.26
C ALA A 250 -2.58 -31.37 -13.01
N ILE A 251 -2.09 -31.14 -14.22
CA ILE A 251 -2.63 -30.18 -15.16
C ILE A 251 -3.20 -30.90 -16.38
N VAL A 252 -4.28 -30.34 -16.91
CA VAL A 252 -4.90 -30.76 -18.17
C VAL A 252 -4.69 -29.65 -19.19
N VAL A 253 -4.13 -30.02 -20.32
CA VAL A 253 -3.76 -29.12 -21.41
C VAL A 253 -4.62 -29.44 -22.61
N THR A 254 -5.28 -28.45 -23.19
CA THR A 254 -6.22 -28.62 -24.30
C THR A 254 -5.98 -27.58 -25.39
N TRP A 255 -5.76 -28.02 -26.63
CA TRP A 255 -5.58 -27.14 -27.80
C TRP A 255 -6.56 -27.44 -28.95
N GLY A 256 -7.48 -28.37 -28.74
CA GLY A 256 -8.52 -28.70 -29.70
C GLY A 256 -9.59 -29.59 -29.09
N ARG A 257 -10.49 -30.11 -29.94
CA ARG A 257 -11.66 -30.90 -29.49
C ARG A 257 -11.46 -32.41 -29.56
N GLN A 258 -10.41 -32.86 -30.24
CA GLN A 258 -10.10 -34.28 -30.37
C GLN A 258 -9.36 -34.77 -29.12
N SER A 259 -9.51 -36.05 -28.78
CA SER A 259 -8.76 -36.66 -27.67
C SER A 259 -7.24 -36.60 -27.88
N SER A 260 -6.79 -36.54 -29.13
CA SER A 260 -5.39 -36.33 -29.51
C SER A 260 -4.91 -34.89 -29.34
N GLN A 261 -5.82 -33.96 -29.03
CA GLN A 261 -5.55 -32.53 -28.86
C GLN A 261 -5.67 -32.08 -27.40
N GLN A 262 -5.57 -33.05 -26.48
CA GLN A 262 -5.53 -32.85 -25.05
C GLN A 262 -4.48 -33.78 -24.44
N CYS A 263 -3.83 -33.33 -23.37
CA CYS A 263 -2.90 -34.15 -22.60
C CYS A 263 -2.96 -33.79 -21.12
N ARG A 264 -2.51 -34.73 -20.29
CA ARG A 264 -2.37 -34.56 -18.85
C ARG A 264 -0.89 -34.66 -18.47
N ALA A 265 -0.47 -33.81 -17.55
CA ALA A 265 0.85 -33.87 -16.95
C ALA A 265 0.74 -33.78 -15.42
N ASP A 266 1.30 -34.77 -14.73
CA ASP A 266 1.46 -34.72 -13.28
C ASP A 266 2.77 -33.97 -12.97
N PHE A 267 2.78 -33.17 -11.91
CA PHE A 267 3.93 -32.38 -11.51
C PHE A 267 4.20 -32.46 -10.01
N SER A 268 5.48 -32.31 -9.65
CA SER A 268 5.95 -32.11 -8.28
C SER A 268 6.99 -31.00 -8.31
N LEU A 269 6.71 -29.90 -7.62
CA LEU A 269 7.57 -28.73 -7.58
C LEU A 269 8.73 -28.96 -6.60
N PRO A 270 9.96 -28.53 -6.94
CA PRO A 270 11.06 -28.55 -6.00
C PRO A 270 10.82 -27.59 -4.83
N LYS A 271 11.33 -27.94 -3.65
CA LYS A 271 11.11 -27.17 -2.42
C LYS A 271 11.61 -25.72 -2.53
N GLN A 272 12.71 -25.47 -3.24
CA GLN A 272 13.26 -24.14 -3.46
C GLN A 272 12.83 -23.57 -4.82
N SER A 273 12.46 -22.28 -4.84
CA SER A 273 12.24 -21.52 -6.08
C SER A 273 13.56 -21.20 -6.77
N THR A 274 13.53 -21.07 -8.09
CA THR A 274 14.74 -20.83 -8.89
C THR A 274 15.14 -19.35 -8.88
N TYR A 275 14.20 -18.43 -9.13
CA TYR A 275 14.49 -17.00 -9.27
C TYR A 275 13.31 -16.11 -8.86
N ALA A 276 13.52 -15.17 -7.93
CA ALA A 276 12.51 -14.19 -7.49
C ALA A 276 11.12 -14.79 -7.13
N GLY A 277 11.12 -15.98 -6.51
CA GLY A 277 9.91 -16.72 -6.14
C GLY A 277 9.23 -17.50 -7.29
N ILE A 278 9.79 -17.48 -8.50
CA ILE A 278 9.33 -18.28 -9.65
C ILE A 278 10.14 -19.58 -9.72
N THR A 279 9.43 -20.69 -9.90
CA THR A 279 10.00 -22.03 -10.03
C THR A 279 9.95 -22.48 -11.48
N GLU A 280 11.09 -22.79 -12.07
CA GLU A 280 11.16 -23.33 -13.43
C GLU A 280 11.16 -24.86 -13.42
N VAL A 281 10.25 -25.48 -14.16
CA VAL A 281 10.15 -26.95 -14.27
C VAL A 281 9.76 -27.36 -15.69
N SER A 282 10.10 -28.58 -16.06
CA SER A 282 9.65 -29.20 -17.31
C SER A 282 8.74 -30.37 -17.00
N ALA A 283 7.64 -30.51 -17.74
CA ALA A 283 6.72 -31.63 -17.62
C ALA A 283 6.44 -32.25 -18.99
N SER A 284 6.44 -33.58 -19.03
CA SER A 284 6.04 -34.33 -20.20
C SER A 284 4.57 -34.71 -20.08
N CYS A 285 3.82 -34.41 -21.12
CA CYS A 285 2.41 -34.70 -21.26
C CYS A 285 2.21 -36.14 -21.73
N HIS A 286 1.16 -36.76 -21.23
CA HIS A 286 0.68 -38.06 -21.70
C HIS A 286 -0.78 -37.93 -22.12
N GLN A 287 -1.20 -38.67 -23.15
CA GLN A 287 -2.61 -38.71 -23.54
C GLN A 287 -3.43 -39.36 -22.42
N GLU A 288 -4.51 -38.70 -22.04
CA GLU A 288 -5.51 -39.26 -21.14
C GLU A 288 -6.25 -40.37 -21.90
N ARG A 289 -6.08 -41.61 -21.46
CA ARG A 289 -6.74 -42.80 -22.05
C ARG A 289 -8.21 -42.84 -21.68
#